data_AF-A0AAD9MXI2-F1
#
_entry.id   AF-A0AAD9MXI2-F1
#
_cell.length_a   1.000
_cell.length_b   1.000
_cell.length_c   1.000
_cell.angle_alpha   90.00
_cell.angle_beta   90.00
_cell.angle_gamma   90.00
#
_symmetry.space_group_name_H-M   'P 1'
#
loop_
_entity.id
_entity.type
_entity.pdbx_description
1 polymer ?
#
loop_
_entity_poly.entity_id
_entity_poly.type
_entity_poly.pdbx_seq_one_letter_code
_entity_poly.pdbx_strand_id
1 'polypeptide(L)'
;MQCSTRLLVVTVFLGLYLVFTAFLAKVEHSCPTLEQLVLLDENKPFANALQRMASAVNQSSFDPEITGPLVKLGIDLPAPVPDVSRKPPIPAPTVHAHERLAVSDLLRPEYAPNNVFYVWCGRRWFEFHHYLSVMSTIREFRPDNIIFFYDEQPVLDSWMYNTWFDELRADYPFFRLWQLNDADRKEACSDQSATVNQKFINGLLTYRGGIYVHESTILSRIPVWFRNHSLIDAIDRDTGRGFMLSQRGIPGRNVPVDDILRAKEYHTLSVRCSTVTEYVKAYRKPMCVSVSEPFFPKDIWELDNSFGRLVRRVFYTNPDIRRPNKSYDQLIPNIAHIVWLGGGKMDFLFYLCVLSLVYVAEVDKVYIHGDAPPAGPYWDRIKSNEKVSLIYRDSPGMIYGTKVDIISHVTDVWRVDFMVRYGGIYVDTDTVFVKPLDREIRAYDAVGSYDWTYWNPPFPDTINFGVAIGKRNPSLLARVPEVHEMVRGQGLVVERPSPAVPDQGTPSGAGRDQSPPAGDLLRGEVSPHLVAELSRRERAPYEFEQHQRLVE
;
A
#
# COMPACT_ATOMS: atom_id res chain seq x y z
N MET A 1 -11.55 -47.09 38.83
CA MET A 1 -10.71 -46.04 39.44
C MET A 1 -10.17 -45.19 38.28
N GLN A 2 -10.81 -44.19 37.68
CA GLN A 2 -11.65 -43.07 38.15
C GLN A 2 -11.07 -42.28 39.33
N CYS A 3 -10.94 -40.97 39.09
CA CYS A 3 -10.48 -39.89 39.98
C CYS A 3 -8.98 -39.83 40.29
N SER A 4 -8.21 -39.05 39.54
CA SER A 4 -7.38 -37.94 40.09
C SER A 4 -6.53 -37.28 39.00
N THR A 5 -7.14 -36.41 38.19
CA THR A 5 -6.37 -35.44 37.36
C THR A 5 -7.16 -34.16 37.05
N ARG A 6 -8.22 -33.89 37.82
CA ARG A 6 -9.02 -32.65 37.74
C ARG A 6 -8.84 -31.70 38.93
N LEU A 7 -7.92 -31.99 39.86
CA LEU A 7 -7.74 -31.18 41.08
C LEU A 7 -6.51 -30.25 41.06
N LEU A 8 -5.67 -30.27 40.01
CA LEU A 8 -4.51 -29.38 39.93
C LEU A 8 -4.75 -28.13 39.07
N VAL A 9 -5.77 -28.14 38.20
CA VAL A 9 -6.08 -27.01 37.29
C VAL A 9 -7.03 -26.00 37.93
N VAL A 10 -7.80 -26.39 38.95
CA VAL A 10 -8.75 -25.48 39.63
C VAL A 10 -8.06 -24.59 40.68
N THR A 11 -6.94 -25.02 41.25
CA THR A 11 -6.23 -24.27 42.30
C THR A 11 -5.40 -23.10 41.75
N VAL A 12 -4.99 -23.16 40.48
CA VAL A 12 -4.22 -22.08 39.82
C VAL A 12 -5.14 -20.94 39.34
N PHE A 13 -6.39 -21.25 38.94
CA PHE A 13 -7.36 -20.25 38.49
C PHE A 13 -8.01 -19.45 39.64
N LEU A 14 -8.16 -20.03 40.83
CA LEU A 14 -8.67 -19.32 42.02
C LEU A 14 -7.64 -18.38 42.66
N GLY A 15 -6.33 -18.65 42.50
CA GLY A 15 -5.26 -17.78 42.99
C GLY A 15 -5.12 -16.47 42.20
N LEU A 16 -5.31 -16.51 40.87
CA LEU A 16 -5.22 -15.34 40.00
C LEU A 16 -6.43 -14.40 40.12
N TYR A 17 -7.61 -14.93 40.44
CA TYR A 17 -8.83 -14.12 40.61
C TYR A 17 -8.82 -13.31 41.92
N LEU A 18 -8.18 -13.82 42.98
CA LEU A 18 -8.06 -13.15 44.29
C LEU A 18 -6.99 -12.04 44.29
N VAL A 19 -5.96 -12.13 43.44
CA VAL A 19 -4.98 -11.05 43.26
C VAL A 19 -5.55 -9.91 42.40
N PHE A 20 -6.40 -10.22 41.41
CA PHE A 20 -7.03 -9.21 40.57
C PHE A 20 -8.12 -8.40 41.29
N THR A 21 -8.84 -9.03 42.22
CA THR A 21 -9.87 -8.37 43.05
C THR A 21 -9.28 -7.52 44.19
N ALA A 22 -8.08 -7.85 44.68
CA ALA A 22 -7.37 -7.02 45.65
C ALA A 22 -6.70 -5.78 45.02
N PHE A 23 -6.37 -5.80 43.72
CA PHE A 23 -5.79 -4.65 43.03
C PHE A 23 -6.84 -3.61 42.62
N LEU A 24 -8.08 -4.04 42.37
CA LEU A 24 -9.22 -3.15 42.06
C LEU A 24 -9.80 -2.44 43.31
N ALA A 25 -9.44 -2.85 44.53
CA ALA A 25 -9.93 -2.24 45.77
C ALA A 25 -9.00 -1.16 46.37
N LYS A 26 -7.92 -0.75 45.69
CA LYS A 26 -6.94 0.20 46.23
C LYS A 26 -6.64 1.42 45.35
N VAL A 27 -7.49 1.72 44.39
CA VAL A 27 -7.45 2.99 43.63
C VAL A 27 -8.85 3.63 43.59
N GLU A 28 -9.44 3.81 44.76
CA GLU A 28 -10.50 4.78 45.00
C GLU A 28 -10.01 5.71 46.11
N HIS A 29 -9.43 6.84 45.72
CA HIS A 29 -9.52 8.13 46.41
C HIS A 29 -8.70 9.15 45.61
N SER A 30 -9.34 9.79 44.62
CA SER A 30 -9.19 11.21 44.21
C SER A 30 -9.61 11.44 42.74
N CYS A 31 -10.91 11.54 42.46
CA CYS A 31 -11.53 12.47 41.48
C CYS A 31 -13.01 12.13 41.19
N PRO A 32 -13.83 13.10 40.75
CA PRO A 32 -15.29 13.04 40.81
C PRO A 32 -15.96 12.27 39.67
N THR A 33 -17.22 11.98 39.92
CA THR A 33 -18.23 11.17 39.23
C THR A 33 -18.39 11.38 37.71
N LEU A 34 -18.52 10.25 37.01
CA LEU A 34 -18.71 10.07 35.59
C LEU A 34 -20.19 10.27 35.15
N GLU A 35 -20.74 11.47 35.30
CA GLU A 35 -22.05 11.82 34.73
C GLU A 35 -22.14 13.20 34.06
N GLN A 36 -20.99 13.82 33.72
CA GLN A 36 -20.94 15.08 32.94
C GLN A 36 -19.82 15.17 31.88
N LEU A 37 -19.42 14.06 31.25
CA LEU A 37 -18.50 14.08 30.10
C LEU A 37 -19.07 13.28 28.92
N VAL A 38 -20.18 13.80 28.40
CA VAL A 38 -20.62 13.58 27.01
C VAL A 38 -20.14 14.82 26.23
N LEU A 39 -19.51 14.58 25.08
CA LEU A 39 -18.89 15.53 24.12
C LEU A 39 -17.36 15.57 24.20
N LEU A 40 -16.72 14.72 23.39
CA LEU A 40 -15.66 15.05 22.42
C LEU A 40 -15.17 13.73 21.80
N ASP A 41 -15.84 13.31 20.74
CA ASP A 41 -15.42 12.21 19.85
C ASP A 41 -14.62 12.81 18.69
N GLU A 42 -13.29 12.79 18.80
CA GLU A 42 -12.33 13.32 17.80
C GLU A 42 -11.92 12.27 16.75
N ASN A 43 -12.89 11.65 16.06
CA ASN A 43 -12.57 10.80 14.90
C ASN A 43 -13.54 10.96 13.72
N LYS A 44 -14.01 12.18 13.47
CA LYS A 44 -14.84 12.53 12.29
C LYS A 44 -14.48 13.81 11.50
N PRO A 45 -13.22 14.27 11.35
CA PRO A 45 -12.92 15.31 10.36
C PRO A 45 -12.78 14.75 8.93
N PHE A 46 -12.19 13.56 8.74
CA PHE A 46 -11.75 13.09 7.42
C PHE A 46 -12.90 12.59 6.52
N ALA A 47 -13.82 11.79 7.07
CA ALA A 47 -14.98 11.30 6.33
C ALA A 47 -15.96 12.44 5.94
N ASN A 48 -16.10 13.45 6.80
CA ASN A 48 -16.90 14.64 6.52
C ASN A 48 -16.21 15.59 5.53
N ALA A 49 -14.88 15.67 5.49
CA ALA A 49 -14.14 16.50 4.53
C ALA A 49 -14.25 15.94 3.10
N LEU A 50 -14.13 14.62 2.91
CA LEU A 50 -14.36 13.95 1.62
C LEU A 50 -15.81 14.10 1.14
N GLN A 51 -16.79 13.99 2.06
CA GLN A 51 -18.20 14.15 1.73
C GLN A 51 -18.59 15.62 1.45
N ARG A 52 -17.90 16.59 2.09
CA ARG A 52 -18.04 18.03 1.82
C ARG A 52 -17.34 18.48 0.53
N MET A 53 -16.20 17.90 0.16
CA MET A 53 -15.58 18.13 -1.14
C MET A 53 -16.45 17.60 -2.30
N ALA A 54 -17.07 16.43 -2.11
CA ALA A 54 -18.01 15.87 -3.09
C ALA A 54 -19.32 16.69 -3.23
N SER A 55 -19.70 17.47 -2.21
CA SER A 55 -20.90 18.33 -2.25
C SER A 55 -20.61 19.79 -2.62
N ALA A 56 -19.40 20.31 -2.37
CA ALA A 56 -18.98 21.64 -2.78
C ALA A 56 -18.76 21.77 -4.30
N VAL A 57 -18.45 20.65 -4.99
CA VAL A 57 -18.40 20.61 -6.47
C VAL A 57 -19.82 20.70 -7.08
N ASN A 58 -20.88 20.42 -6.31
CA ASN A 58 -22.28 20.45 -6.76
C ASN A 58 -23.08 21.68 -6.29
N GLN A 59 -22.48 22.63 -5.56
CA GLN A 59 -23.16 23.82 -5.04
C GLN A 59 -22.27 25.06 -5.13
N SER A 60 -22.04 25.55 -6.35
CA SER A 60 -21.67 26.95 -6.57
C SER A 60 -22.69 27.62 -7.49
N SER A 61 -23.81 28.01 -6.89
CA SER A 61 -24.69 29.03 -7.45
C SER A 61 -24.05 30.40 -7.19
N PHE A 62 -23.55 31.05 -8.24
CA PHE A 62 -23.13 32.45 -8.22
C PHE A 62 -24.37 33.36 -8.23
N ASP A 63 -24.42 34.31 -7.29
CA ASP A 63 -25.35 35.46 -7.34
C ASP A 63 -24.74 36.58 -8.22
N PRO A 64 -25.51 37.22 -9.13
CA PRO A 64 -24.98 38.18 -10.09
C PRO A 64 -25.37 39.62 -9.75
N GLU A 65 -24.40 40.51 -9.55
CA GLU A 65 -24.65 41.96 -9.72
C GLU A 65 -23.36 42.77 -9.80
N ILE A 66 -22.74 42.89 -10.99
CA ILE A 66 -22.03 44.11 -11.44
C ILE A 66 -22.11 44.16 -12.99
N THR A 67 -22.65 45.26 -13.50
CA THR A 67 -22.88 45.59 -14.91
C THR A 67 -21.63 46.16 -15.59
N GLY A 68 -21.31 45.69 -16.81
CA GLY A 68 -20.28 46.26 -17.70
C GLY A 68 -20.14 45.47 -19.03
N PRO A 69 -19.84 46.11 -20.19
CA PRO A 69 -20.29 45.61 -21.49
C PRO A 69 -19.38 44.56 -22.16
N LEU A 70 -20.08 43.54 -22.66
CA LEU A 70 -19.79 42.55 -23.70
C LEU A 70 -18.59 42.81 -24.64
N VAL A 71 -17.68 41.83 -24.67
CA VAL A 71 -16.94 41.43 -25.89
C VAL A 71 -17.29 39.98 -26.19
N LYS A 72 -17.88 39.75 -27.38
CA LYS A 72 -18.27 38.44 -27.92
C LYS A 72 -17.04 37.56 -28.17
N LEU A 73 -17.00 36.38 -27.57
CA LEU A 73 -16.29 35.22 -28.11
C LEU A 73 -17.31 34.07 -28.18
N GLY A 74 -17.65 33.67 -29.41
CA GLY A 74 -18.59 32.60 -29.67
C GLY A 74 -18.01 31.25 -29.32
N ILE A 75 -18.73 30.51 -28.48
CA ILE A 75 -18.58 29.07 -28.28
C ILE A 75 -19.99 28.52 -28.11
N ASP A 76 -20.37 27.57 -28.99
CA ASP A 76 -21.66 26.89 -28.98
C ASP A 76 -21.90 26.13 -27.66
N LEU A 77 -23.12 26.22 -27.14
CA LEU A 77 -23.59 25.50 -25.95
C LEU A 77 -23.65 23.98 -26.21
N PRO A 78 -23.26 23.12 -25.24
CA PRO A 78 -23.48 21.68 -25.36
C PRO A 78 -24.98 21.33 -25.32
N ALA A 79 -25.34 20.30 -26.07
CA ALA A 79 -26.67 19.72 -26.20
C ALA A 79 -27.30 19.29 -24.86
N PRO A 80 -28.64 19.14 -24.78
CA PRO A 80 -29.33 18.81 -23.54
C PRO A 80 -28.93 17.44 -22.97
N VAL A 81 -28.88 17.38 -21.64
CA VAL A 81 -28.61 16.20 -20.82
C VAL A 81 -29.51 15.02 -21.22
N PRO A 82 -29.00 13.79 -21.41
CA PRO A 82 -29.81 12.67 -21.84
C PRO A 82 -30.76 12.16 -20.75
N ASP A 83 -31.98 11.86 -21.16
CA ASP A 83 -33.05 11.14 -20.47
C ASP A 83 -32.57 9.85 -19.78
N VAL A 84 -32.65 9.82 -18.44
CA VAL A 84 -32.20 8.72 -17.56
C VAL A 84 -33.14 7.48 -17.61
N SER A 85 -34.20 7.50 -18.42
CA SER A 85 -35.13 6.36 -18.56
C SER A 85 -34.80 5.38 -19.69
N ARG A 86 -33.79 5.67 -20.53
CA ARG A 86 -33.39 4.77 -21.64
C ARG A 86 -32.22 3.87 -21.23
N LYS A 87 -32.40 2.55 -21.35
CA LYS A 87 -31.28 1.59 -21.32
C LYS A 87 -30.20 2.08 -22.28
N PRO A 88 -28.94 2.28 -21.83
CA PRO A 88 -27.88 2.69 -22.72
C PRO A 88 -27.65 1.61 -23.79
N PRO A 89 -27.43 2.00 -25.05
CA PRO A 89 -27.08 1.03 -26.08
C PRO A 89 -25.79 0.32 -25.67
N ILE A 90 -25.80 -1.01 -25.77
CA ILE A 90 -24.61 -1.83 -25.58
C ILE A 90 -23.53 -1.29 -26.53
N PRO A 91 -22.35 -0.88 -26.04
CA PRO A 91 -21.27 -0.41 -26.89
C PRO A 91 -20.91 -1.47 -27.93
N ALA A 92 -20.58 -1.04 -29.15
CA ALA A 92 -20.04 -1.95 -30.16
C ALA A 92 -18.74 -2.60 -29.64
N PRO A 93 -18.52 -3.90 -29.86
CA PRO A 93 -17.34 -4.61 -29.36
C PRO A 93 -16.03 -3.99 -29.82
N THR A 94 -15.07 -3.90 -28.91
CA THR A 94 -13.72 -3.41 -29.18
C THR A 94 -12.76 -4.58 -29.36
N VAL A 95 -12.08 -4.61 -30.50
CA VAL A 95 -11.29 -5.76 -30.97
C VAL A 95 -9.90 -5.72 -30.36
N HIS A 96 -9.62 -6.58 -29.38
CA HIS A 96 -8.24 -6.85 -28.98
C HIS A 96 -7.98 -8.33 -28.69
N ALA A 97 -8.21 -9.25 -29.64
CA ALA A 97 -7.76 -10.64 -29.46
C ALA A 97 -6.32 -10.86 -29.96
N HIS A 98 -5.53 -11.65 -29.23
CA HIS A 98 -4.19 -12.12 -29.63
C HIS A 98 -4.21 -13.13 -30.80
N GLU A 99 -5.39 -13.57 -31.24
CA GLU A 99 -5.56 -14.52 -32.33
C GLU A 99 -6.22 -13.81 -33.51
N ARG A 100 -5.67 -14.07 -34.71
CA ARG A 100 -6.08 -13.51 -36.01
C ARG A 100 -7.49 -13.97 -36.41
N LEU A 101 -8.51 -13.56 -35.68
CA LEU A 101 -9.91 -13.70 -36.08
C LEU A 101 -10.39 -12.37 -36.64
N ALA A 102 -11.13 -12.41 -37.75
CA ALA A 102 -11.64 -11.18 -38.36
C ALA A 102 -12.66 -10.55 -37.41
N VAL A 103 -12.70 -9.20 -37.37
CA VAL A 103 -13.65 -8.44 -36.53
C VAL A 103 -15.09 -8.92 -36.73
N SER A 104 -15.47 -9.22 -37.98
CA SER A 104 -16.78 -9.74 -38.35
C SER A 104 -17.13 -11.08 -37.69
N ASP A 105 -16.13 -11.91 -37.38
CA ASP A 105 -16.36 -13.22 -36.76
C ASP A 105 -16.61 -13.09 -35.25
N LEU A 106 -16.01 -12.09 -34.60
CA LEU A 106 -16.18 -11.81 -33.17
C LEU A 106 -17.52 -11.16 -32.82
N LEU A 107 -18.19 -10.58 -33.82
CA LEU A 107 -19.48 -9.91 -33.73
C LEU A 107 -20.67 -10.83 -34.07
N ARG A 108 -20.42 -12.11 -34.41
CA ARG A 108 -21.51 -13.03 -34.76
C ARG A 108 -22.41 -13.27 -33.54
N PRO A 109 -23.75 -13.21 -33.69
CA PRO A 109 -24.69 -13.41 -32.59
C PRO A 109 -24.62 -14.82 -31.98
N GLU A 110 -24.05 -15.77 -32.73
CA GLU A 110 -23.80 -17.13 -32.29
C GLU A 110 -22.66 -17.21 -31.25
N TYR A 111 -21.79 -16.21 -31.14
CA TYR A 111 -20.72 -16.25 -30.15
C TYR A 111 -21.22 -15.76 -28.80
N ALA A 112 -20.73 -16.38 -27.72
CA ALA A 112 -20.94 -15.84 -26.38
C ALA A 112 -20.51 -14.37 -26.33
N PRO A 113 -21.34 -13.45 -25.80
CA PRO A 113 -20.98 -12.04 -25.65
C PRO A 113 -19.64 -11.84 -24.94
N ASN A 114 -18.85 -10.84 -25.31
CA ASN A 114 -17.55 -10.57 -24.69
C ASN A 114 -17.68 -9.74 -23.40
N ASN A 115 -18.69 -10.06 -22.58
CA ASN A 115 -18.94 -9.41 -21.30
C ASN A 115 -18.55 -10.35 -20.16
N VAL A 116 -17.89 -9.80 -19.16
CA VAL A 116 -17.51 -10.50 -17.94
C VAL A 116 -18.41 -10.07 -16.79
N PHE A 117 -18.80 -11.02 -15.96
CA PHE A 117 -19.57 -10.79 -14.75
C PHE A 117 -18.81 -11.29 -13.53
N TYR A 118 -18.76 -10.43 -12.53
CA TYR A 118 -18.40 -10.78 -11.16
C TYR A 118 -19.63 -10.58 -10.27
N VAL A 119 -19.76 -11.39 -9.22
CA VAL A 119 -20.80 -11.23 -8.21
C VAL A 119 -20.13 -11.21 -6.85
N TRP A 120 -20.39 -10.16 -6.09
CA TRP A 120 -19.80 -9.91 -4.79
C TRP A 120 -20.88 -9.90 -3.72
N CYS A 121 -20.70 -10.78 -2.74
CA CYS A 121 -21.61 -10.93 -1.61
C CYS A 121 -20.89 -10.60 -0.31
N GLY A 122 -21.57 -9.82 0.52
CA GLY A 122 -21.15 -9.46 1.86
C GLY A 122 -20.23 -8.25 1.95
N ARG A 123 -20.27 -7.64 3.13
CA ARG A 123 -19.41 -6.53 3.52
C ARG A 123 -18.01 -7.04 3.93
N ARG A 124 -17.07 -7.04 2.98
CA ARG A 124 -15.69 -7.51 3.21
C ARG A 124 -14.66 -6.75 2.38
N TRP A 125 -13.38 -7.00 2.66
CA TRP A 125 -12.27 -6.39 1.94
C TRP A 125 -12.10 -6.98 0.55
N PHE A 126 -11.75 -6.12 -0.41
CA PHE A 126 -11.32 -6.54 -1.73
C PHE A 126 -9.81 -6.77 -1.74
N GLU A 127 -9.40 -7.98 -1.35
CA GLU A 127 -7.99 -8.38 -1.25
C GLU A 127 -7.26 -8.51 -2.59
N PHE A 128 -5.93 -8.62 -2.51
CA PHE A 128 -5.04 -8.71 -3.66
C PHE A 128 -5.33 -9.89 -4.60
N HIS A 129 -5.75 -11.05 -4.09
CA HIS A 129 -6.10 -12.18 -4.95
C HIS A 129 -7.38 -11.92 -5.79
N HIS A 130 -8.33 -11.13 -5.27
CA HIS A 130 -9.49 -10.67 -6.04
C HIS A 130 -9.07 -9.71 -7.15
N TYR A 131 -8.13 -8.81 -6.85
CA TYR A 131 -7.53 -7.92 -7.84
C TYR A 131 -6.85 -8.72 -8.96
N LEU A 132 -6.07 -9.75 -8.60
CA LEU A 132 -5.45 -10.65 -9.59
C LEU A 132 -6.49 -11.38 -10.44
N SER A 133 -7.65 -11.77 -9.89
CA SER A 133 -8.73 -12.37 -10.69
C SER A 133 -9.21 -11.40 -11.76
N VAL A 134 -9.59 -10.17 -11.39
CA VAL A 134 -10.08 -9.16 -12.34
C VAL A 134 -9.00 -8.84 -13.39
N MET A 135 -7.77 -8.62 -12.93
CA MET A 135 -6.64 -8.33 -13.82
C MET A 135 -6.36 -9.49 -14.77
N SER A 136 -6.46 -10.74 -14.32
CA SER A 136 -6.27 -11.90 -15.20
C SER A 136 -7.32 -11.92 -16.31
N THR A 137 -8.56 -11.55 -16.01
CA THR A 137 -9.61 -11.43 -17.01
C THR A 137 -9.35 -10.30 -18.00
N ILE A 138 -8.90 -9.14 -17.52
CA ILE A 138 -8.50 -8.02 -18.40
C ILE A 138 -7.37 -8.45 -19.35
N ARG A 139 -6.36 -9.16 -18.85
CA ARG A 139 -5.16 -9.51 -19.63
C ARG A 139 -5.39 -10.70 -20.56
N GLU A 140 -6.03 -11.76 -20.07
CA GLU A 140 -6.16 -13.05 -20.76
C GLU A 140 -7.46 -13.19 -21.56
N PHE A 141 -8.57 -12.59 -21.10
CA PHE A 141 -9.86 -12.67 -21.79
C PHE A 141 -10.19 -11.41 -22.60
N ARG A 142 -9.76 -10.22 -22.13
CA ARG A 142 -9.93 -8.92 -22.79
C ARG A 142 -11.40 -8.60 -23.12
N PRO A 143 -12.23 -8.40 -22.07
CA PRO A 143 -13.64 -8.15 -22.24
C PRO A 143 -13.94 -6.74 -22.79
N ASP A 144 -15.11 -6.59 -23.40
CA ASP A 144 -15.68 -5.28 -23.75
C ASP A 144 -16.19 -4.56 -22.51
N ASN A 145 -16.77 -5.32 -21.57
CA ASN A 145 -17.28 -4.81 -20.31
C ASN A 145 -16.99 -5.79 -19.18
N ILE A 146 -16.64 -5.27 -18.02
CA ILE A 146 -16.66 -6.00 -16.75
C ILE A 146 -17.82 -5.44 -15.95
N ILE A 147 -18.80 -6.27 -15.62
CA ILE A 147 -19.97 -5.87 -14.84
C ILE A 147 -19.88 -6.55 -13.48
N PHE A 148 -19.65 -5.75 -12.46
CA PHE A 148 -19.48 -6.18 -11.09
C PHE A 148 -20.80 -6.00 -10.33
N PHE A 149 -21.51 -7.11 -10.10
CA PHE A 149 -22.70 -7.13 -9.26
C PHE A 149 -22.31 -7.18 -7.80
N TYR A 150 -22.97 -6.41 -6.94
CA TYR A 150 -22.69 -6.41 -5.51
C TYR A 150 -23.95 -6.20 -4.67
N ASP A 151 -24.00 -6.79 -3.48
CA ASP A 151 -24.99 -6.45 -2.45
C ASP A 151 -24.54 -5.21 -1.64
N GLU A 152 -23.32 -5.26 -1.12
CA GLU A 152 -22.57 -4.19 -0.46
C GLU A 152 -21.26 -3.97 -1.22
N GLN A 153 -20.85 -2.70 -1.36
CA GLN A 153 -19.57 -2.41 -1.99
C GLN A 153 -18.43 -2.93 -1.11
N PRO A 154 -17.29 -3.33 -1.71
CA PRO A 154 -16.13 -3.71 -0.93
C PRO A 154 -15.68 -2.58 0.00
N VAL A 155 -15.27 -2.95 1.21
CA VAL A 155 -14.90 -2.00 2.26
C VAL A 155 -13.40 -1.69 2.18
N LEU A 156 -13.05 -0.41 2.29
CA LEU A 156 -11.68 0.02 2.53
C LEU A 156 -11.30 -0.25 3.98
N ASP A 157 -10.16 -0.90 4.20
CA ASP A 157 -9.61 -1.02 5.54
C ASP A 157 -9.10 0.33 6.07
N SER A 158 -9.02 0.45 7.40
CA SER A 158 -8.59 1.68 8.07
C SER A 158 -7.15 2.09 7.76
N TRP A 159 -6.33 1.16 7.26
CA TRP A 159 -4.93 1.38 6.92
C TRP A 159 -4.72 1.65 5.43
N MET A 160 -5.80 1.68 4.64
CA MET A 160 -5.78 1.87 3.18
C MET A 160 -4.86 0.87 2.45
N TYR A 161 -4.78 -0.37 2.94
CA TYR A 161 -3.98 -1.41 2.27
C TYR A 161 -4.71 -2.02 1.07
N ASN A 162 -6.01 -2.27 1.20
CA ASN A 162 -6.86 -2.87 0.18
C ASN A 162 -7.57 -1.80 -0.67
N THR A 163 -6.79 -0.92 -1.30
CA THR A 163 -7.28 0.11 -2.24
C THR A 163 -7.60 -0.44 -3.63
N TRP A 164 -7.28 -1.71 -3.88
CA TRP A 164 -7.35 -2.39 -5.17
C TRP A 164 -8.67 -2.21 -5.94
N PHE A 165 -9.81 -2.19 -5.25
CA PHE A 165 -11.12 -2.05 -5.90
C PHE A 165 -11.33 -0.64 -6.47
N ASP A 166 -10.94 0.38 -5.72
CA ASP A 166 -11.05 1.77 -6.16
C ASP A 166 -10.06 2.06 -7.29
N GLU A 167 -8.85 1.48 -7.24
CA GLU A 167 -7.87 1.50 -8.33
C GLU A 167 -8.45 0.91 -9.61
N LEU A 168 -9.06 -0.28 -9.55
CA LEU A 168 -9.72 -0.90 -10.71
C LEU A 168 -10.80 0.01 -11.32
N ARG A 169 -11.60 0.66 -10.47
CA ARG A 169 -12.66 1.56 -10.93
C ARG A 169 -12.10 2.83 -11.58
N ALA A 170 -10.99 3.36 -11.07
CA ALA A 170 -10.34 4.55 -11.61
C ALA A 170 -9.64 4.26 -12.95
N ASP A 171 -8.94 3.12 -13.03
CA ASP A 171 -8.08 2.79 -14.17
C ASP A 171 -8.82 2.22 -15.37
N TYR A 172 -9.98 1.56 -15.15
CA TYR A 172 -10.71 0.84 -16.20
C TYR A 172 -12.15 1.35 -16.36
N PRO A 173 -12.42 2.29 -17.29
CA PRO A 173 -13.76 2.85 -17.52
C PRO A 173 -14.81 1.81 -17.93
N PHE A 174 -14.42 0.65 -18.45
CA PHE A 174 -15.31 -0.46 -18.79
C PHE A 174 -15.62 -1.39 -17.60
N PHE A 175 -15.09 -1.09 -16.42
CA PHE A 175 -15.46 -1.70 -15.14
C PHE A 175 -16.71 -1.00 -14.59
N ARG A 176 -17.86 -1.68 -14.68
CA ARG A 176 -19.18 -1.15 -14.37
C ARG A 176 -19.71 -1.78 -13.09
N LEU A 177 -20.24 -0.95 -12.21
CA LEU A 177 -20.83 -1.38 -10.94
C LEU A 177 -22.34 -1.53 -11.10
N TRP A 178 -22.90 -2.60 -10.51
CA TRP A 178 -24.35 -2.83 -10.49
C TRP A 178 -24.80 -3.33 -9.12
N GLN A 179 -25.53 -2.50 -8.38
CA GLN A 179 -26.08 -2.94 -7.09
C GLN A 179 -27.25 -3.91 -7.30
N LEU A 180 -27.25 -5.02 -6.57
CA LEU A 180 -28.34 -5.97 -6.55
C LEU A 180 -29.55 -5.37 -5.82
N ASN A 181 -30.73 -5.48 -6.43
CA ASN A 181 -31.98 -5.18 -5.73
C ASN A 181 -32.29 -6.28 -4.70
N ASP A 182 -33.28 -6.06 -3.83
CA ASP A 182 -33.59 -7.03 -2.76
C ASP A 182 -33.94 -8.44 -3.23
N ALA A 183 -34.59 -8.58 -4.38
CA ALA A 183 -34.96 -9.88 -4.93
C ALA A 183 -33.72 -10.62 -5.48
N ASP A 184 -32.92 -9.93 -6.30
CA ASP A 184 -31.70 -10.48 -6.88
C ASP A 184 -30.65 -10.74 -5.79
N ARG A 185 -30.57 -9.90 -4.75
CA ARG A 185 -29.69 -10.11 -3.59
C ARG A 185 -30.01 -11.42 -2.88
N LYS A 186 -31.29 -11.67 -2.58
CA LYS A 186 -31.74 -12.92 -1.94
C LYS A 186 -31.51 -14.16 -2.82
N GLU A 187 -31.55 -14.00 -4.13
CA GLU A 187 -31.26 -15.09 -5.07
C GLU A 187 -29.75 -15.33 -5.19
N ALA A 188 -28.95 -14.28 -5.27
CA ALA A 188 -27.52 -14.31 -5.56
C ALA A 188 -26.65 -14.61 -4.34
N CYS A 189 -26.99 -14.04 -3.19
CA CYS A 189 -26.15 -14.05 -1.99
C CYS A 189 -26.85 -14.82 -0.87
N SER A 190 -26.10 -15.69 -0.20
CA SER A 190 -26.53 -16.34 1.04
C SER A 190 -26.37 -15.41 2.23
N ASP A 191 -27.39 -15.28 3.09
CA ASP A 191 -27.40 -14.37 4.25
C ASP A 191 -26.26 -14.61 5.27
N GLN A 192 -25.57 -15.75 5.21
CA GLN A 192 -24.56 -16.18 6.21
C GLN A 192 -23.16 -16.45 5.63
N SER A 193 -22.95 -16.31 4.32
CA SER A 193 -21.66 -16.57 3.70
C SER A 193 -21.43 -15.69 2.47
N ALA A 194 -20.16 -15.39 2.19
CA ALA A 194 -19.72 -14.70 0.97
C ALA A 194 -19.88 -15.56 -0.30
N THR A 195 -20.66 -16.63 -0.26
CA THR A 195 -20.85 -17.59 -1.35
C THR A 195 -21.92 -17.12 -2.30
N VAL A 196 -21.63 -17.21 -3.59
CA VAL A 196 -22.55 -16.86 -4.67
C VAL A 196 -23.40 -18.08 -5.05
N ASN A 197 -24.71 -17.89 -5.16
CA ASN A 197 -25.63 -18.93 -5.59
C ASN A 197 -25.51 -19.20 -7.09
N GLN A 198 -25.18 -20.44 -7.45
CA GLN A 198 -25.01 -20.84 -8.85
C GLN A 198 -26.30 -20.67 -9.68
N LYS A 199 -27.49 -20.77 -9.08
CA LYS A 199 -28.75 -20.56 -9.81
C LYS A 199 -28.87 -19.13 -10.34
N PHE A 200 -28.42 -18.14 -9.56
CA PHE A 200 -28.37 -16.74 -10.00
C PHE A 200 -27.41 -16.58 -11.18
N ILE A 201 -26.21 -17.17 -11.08
CA ILE A 201 -25.20 -17.14 -12.16
C ILE A 201 -25.76 -17.74 -13.44
N ASN A 202 -26.39 -18.90 -13.35
CA ASN A 202 -26.98 -19.55 -14.52
C ASN A 202 -28.08 -18.68 -15.13
N GLY A 203 -28.95 -18.07 -14.32
CA GLY A 203 -29.98 -17.16 -14.80
C GLY A 203 -29.42 -15.88 -15.45
N LEU A 204 -28.38 -15.30 -14.86
CA LEU A 204 -27.66 -14.16 -15.40
C LEU A 204 -27.09 -14.48 -16.79
N LEU A 205 -26.44 -15.63 -16.93
CA LEU A 205 -25.84 -16.09 -18.18
C LEU A 205 -26.87 -16.53 -19.22
N THR A 206 -28.00 -17.14 -18.82
CA THR A 206 -29.13 -17.43 -19.70
C THR A 206 -29.61 -16.15 -20.39
N TYR A 207 -29.80 -15.07 -19.62
CA TYR A 207 -30.35 -13.82 -20.14
C TYR A 207 -29.31 -12.99 -20.91
N ARG A 208 -28.12 -12.81 -20.33
CA ARG A 208 -27.11 -11.88 -20.88
C ARG A 208 -26.11 -12.55 -21.81
N GLY A 209 -25.82 -13.84 -21.61
CA GLY A 209 -24.65 -14.53 -22.16
C GLY A 209 -23.33 -13.86 -21.72
N GLY A 210 -22.21 -14.52 -21.98
CA GLY A 210 -20.87 -14.04 -21.64
C GLY A 210 -20.18 -14.96 -20.65
N ILE A 211 -19.27 -14.42 -19.83
CA ILE A 211 -18.50 -15.21 -18.86
C ILE A 211 -18.73 -14.69 -17.44
N TYR A 212 -19.08 -15.58 -16.52
CA TYR A 212 -18.97 -15.36 -15.09
C TYR A 212 -17.61 -15.85 -14.62
N VAL A 213 -16.93 -15.07 -13.78
CA VAL A 213 -15.67 -15.46 -13.13
C VAL A 213 -15.84 -15.26 -11.63
N HIS A 214 -15.57 -16.29 -10.84
CA HIS A 214 -15.53 -16.18 -9.39
C HIS A 214 -14.34 -15.29 -8.96
N GLU A 215 -14.52 -14.45 -7.95
CA GLU A 215 -13.52 -13.44 -7.53
C GLU A 215 -12.19 -14.04 -7.07
N SER A 216 -12.19 -15.28 -6.59
CA SER A 216 -10.98 -16.03 -6.23
C SER A 216 -10.40 -16.90 -7.36
N THR A 217 -10.80 -16.68 -8.62
CA THR A 217 -10.34 -17.44 -9.78
C THR A 217 -9.47 -16.60 -10.71
N ILE A 218 -8.24 -17.03 -10.95
CA ILE A 218 -7.28 -16.41 -11.88
C ILE A 218 -7.34 -17.17 -13.20
N LEU A 219 -7.58 -16.46 -14.30
CA LEU A 219 -7.49 -17.01 -15.66
C LEU A 219 -6.04 -17.03 -16.13
N SER A 220 -5.59 -18.13 -16.73
CA SER A 220 -4.21 -18.29 -17.19
C SER A 220 -4.04 -18.09 -18.70
N ARG A 221 -5.02 -18.56 -19.48
CA ARG A 221 -5.16 -18.42 -20.92
C ARG A 221 -6.56 -18.87 -21.30
N ILE A 222 -7.37 -18.03 -21.92
CA ILE A 222 -8.69 -18.42 -22.46
C ILE A 222 -8.69 -18.14 -23.97
N PRO A 223 -8.75 -19.16 -24.83
CA PRO A 223 -8.67 -18.96 -26.26
C PRO A 223 -10.01 -18.45 -26.78
N VAL A 224 -9.97 -17.68 -27.85
CA VAL A 224 -11.15 -16.97 -28.34
C VAL A 224 -12.25 -17.94 -28.78
N TRP A 225 -11.87 -19.12 -29.29
CA TRP A 225 -12.80 -20.14 -29.75
C TRP A 225 -13.69 -20.71 -28.64
N PHE A 226 -13.36 -20.50 -27.36
CA PHE A 226 -14.28 -20.83 -26.26
C PHE A 226 -15.63 -20.13 -26.42
N ARG A 227 -15.65 -18.93 -27.00
CA ARG A 227 -16.90 -18.19 -27.27
C ARG A 227 -17.80 -18.86 -28.31
N ASN A 228 -17.32 -19.85 -29.06
CA ASN A 228 -18.12 -20.65 -29.99
C ASN A 228 -18.78 -21.88 -29.34
N HIS A 229 -18.60 -22.07 -28.03
CA HIS A 229 -19.33 -23.10 -27.28
C HIS A 229 -20.64 -22.51 -26.76
N SER A 230 -21.69 -23.34 -26.79
CA SER A 230 -22.97 -23.02 -26.16
C SER A 230 -22.81 -22.80 -24.67
N LEU A 231 -22.07 -23.69 -24.02
CA LEU A 231 -21.78 -23.62 -22.59
C LEU A 231 -20.39 -24.20 -22.31
N ILE A 232 -19.60 -23.48 -21.53
CA ILE A 232 -18.39 -23.97 -20.90
C ILE A 232 -18.57 -23.83 -19.40
N ASP A 233 -18.46 -24.95 -18.69
CA ASP A 233 -18.57 -24.98 -17.25
C ASP A 233 -17.24 -25.37 -16.63
N ALA A 234 -16.70 -24.47 -15.81
CA ALA A 234 -15.50 -24.68 -15.02
C ALA A 234 -15.71 -24.39 -13.53
N ILE A 235 -16.98 -24.32 -13.09
CA ILE A 235 -17.32 -24.10 -11.68
C ILE A 235 -17.18 -25.41 -10.92
N ASP A 236 -16.30 -25.41 -9.94
CA ASP A 236 -16.16 -26.46 -8.94
C ASP A 236 -17.42 -26.50 -8.05
N ARG A 237 -18.07 -27.66 -7.97
CA ARG A 237 -19.38 -27.80 -7.28
C ARG A 237 -19.28 -27.71 -5.76
N ASP A 238 -18.12 -28.03 -5.20
CA ASP A 238 -17.91 -28.04 -3.75
C ASP A 238 -17.60 -26.62 -3.24
N THR A 239 -16.83 -25.87 -4.02
CA THR A 239 -16.34 -24.54 -3.62
C THR A 239 -17.07 -23.38 -4.29
N GLY A 240 -17.78 -23.61 -5.38
CA GLY A 240 -18.39 -22.56 -6.22
C GLY A 240 -17.37 -21.73 -7.02
N ARG A 241 -16.08 -22.06 -6.93
CA ARG A 241 -14.99 -21.32 -7.59
C ARG A 241 -14.81 -21.78 -9.02
N GLY A 242 -14.43 -20.87 -9.90
CA GLY A 242 -14.16 -21.15 -11.30
C GLY A 242 -14.74 -20.09 -12.21
N PHE A 243 -15.04 -20.49 -13.46
CA PHE A 243 -15.73 -19.63 -14.40
C PHE A 243 -16.80 -20.42 -15.15
N MET A 244 -17.77 -19.71 -15.71
CA MET A 244 -18.75 -20.30 -16.63
C MET A 244 -18.95 -19.35 -17.80
N LEU A 245 -18.84 -19.86 -19.02
CA LEU A 245 -19.05 -19.10 -20.24
C LEU A 245 -20.26 -19.66 -20.98
N SER A 246 -21.20 -18.81 -21.38
CA SER A 246 -22.45 -19.23 -22.00
C SER A 246 -22.86 -18.32 -23.14
N GLN A 247 -23.43 -18.89 -24.20
CA GLN A 247 -24.26 -18.16 -25.14
C GLN A 247 -25.56 -17.69 -24.46
N ARG A 248 -26.25 -16.73 -25.09
CA ARG A 248 -27.59 -16.30 -24.66
C ARG A 248 -28.61 -17.41 -24.93
N GLY A 249 -29.62 -17.50 -24.08
CA GLY A 249 -30.76 -18.40 -24.27
C GLY A 249 -30.55 -19.85 -23.80
N ILE A 250 -29.36 -20.20 -23.32
CA ILE A 250 -29.09 -21.53 -22.74
C ILE A 250 -29.90 -21.68 -21.43
N PRO A 251 -30.71 -22.73 -21.25
CA PRO A 251 -31.77 -22.78 -20.22
C PRO A 251 -31.29 -23.07 -18.77
N GLY A 252 -30.12 -22.56 -18.37
CA GLY A 252 -29.47 -22.86 -17.08
C GLY A 252 -30.21 -22.42 -15.81
N ARG A 253 -31.18 -21.50 -15.88
CA ARG A 253 -31.93 -21.05 -14.68
C ARG A 253 -32.84 -22.13 -14.09
N ASN A 254 -33.46 -22.91 -14.97
CA ASN A 254 -34.49 -23.89 -14.61
C ASN A 254 -34.08 -25.33 -14.92
N VAL A 255 -33.00 -25.52 -15.69
CA VAL A 255 -32.45 -26.82 -16.06
C VAL A 255 -31.08 -26.98 -15.39
N PRO A 256 -30.81 -28.09 -14.68
CA PRO A 256 -29.49 -28.36 -14.13
C PRO A 256 -28.41 -28.29 -15.20
N VAL A 257 -27.28 -27.64 -14.89
CA VAL A 257 -26.15 -27.49 -15.82
C VAL A 257 -25.67 -28.84 -16.35
N ASP A 258 -25.63 -29.86 -15.49
CA ASP A 258 -25.18 -31.20 -15.88
C ASP A 258 -26.09 -31.86 -16.93
N ASP A 259 -27.38 -31.51 -16.95
CA ASP A 259 -28.31 -31.98 -18.00
C ASP A 259 -28.04 -31.28 -19.33
N ILE A 260 -27.73 -29.98 -19.28
CA ILE A 260 -27.33 -29.20 -20.47
C ILE A 260 -26.02 -29.73 -21.05
N LEU A 261 -25.04 -30.05 -20.20
CA LEU A 261 -23.75 -30.64 -20.60
C LEU A 261 -23.90 -32.01 -21.27
N ARG A 262 -24.98 -32.74 -21.01
CA ARG A 262 -25.27 -34.05 -21.63
C ARG A 262 -26.16 -33.94 -22.88
N ALA A 263 -26.80 -32.80 -23.09
CA ALA A 263 -27.74 -32.61 -24.19
C ALA A 263 -27.00 -32.43 -25.52
N LYS A 264 -27.33 -33.29 -26.50
CA LYS A 264 -26.65 -33.30 -27.83
C LYS A 264 -26.91 -32.06 -28.67
N GLU A 265 -27.92 -31.27 -28.32
CA GLU A 265 -28.29 -30.04 -29.03
C GLU A 265 -27.33 -28.87 -28.75
N TYR A 266 -26.54 -28.94 -27.68
CA TYR A 266 -25.59 -27.90 -27.30
C TYR A 266 -24.15 -28.35 -27.50
N HIS A 267 -23.34 -27.45 -28.04
CA HIS A 267 -21.89 -27.66 -28.11
C HIS A 267 -21.25 -27.24 -26.79
N THR A 268 -21.08 -28.19 -25.87
CA THR A 268 -20.64 -27.92 -24.50
C THR A 268 -19.24 -28.43 -24.19
N LEU A 269 -18.56 -27.78 -23.24
CA LEU A 269 -17.26 -28.20 -22.72
C LEU A 269 -17.25 -28.12 -21.19
N SER A 270 -16.74 -29.16 -20.53
CA SER A 270 -16.43 -29.12 -19.10
C SER A 270 -14.93 -28.97 -18.91
N VAL A 271 -14.52 -28.02 -18.07
CA VAL A 271 -13.12 -27.72 -17.74
C VAL A 271 -12.99 -27.75 -16.21
N ARG A 272 -11.81 -28.08 -15.69
CA ARG A 272 -11.55 -28.01 -14.25
C ARG A 272 -10.51 -26.93 -13.96
N CYS A 273 -10.84 -26.00 -13.07
CA CYS A 273 -9.85 -25.10 -12.49
C CYS A 273 -8.97 -25.87 -11.51
N SER A 274 -7.67 -25.62 -11.55
CA SER A 274 -6.72 -26.26 -10.64
C SER A 274 -6.52 -25.46 -9.36
N THR A 275 -6.15 -26.12 -8.28
CA THR A 275 -5.55 -25.43 -7.13
C THR A 275 -4.16 -24.87 -7.51
N VAL A 276 -3.62 -23.96 -6.71
CA VAL A 276 -2.25 -23.44 -6.92
C VAL A 276 -1.22 -24.58 -6.99
N THR A 277 -1.29 -25.53 -6.06
CA THR A 277 -0.39 -26.69 -6.00
C THR A 277 -0.48 -27.57 -7.25
N GLU A 278 -1.69 -27.83 -7.72
CA GLU A 278 -1.92 -28.59 -8.95
C GLU A 278 -1.41 -27.84 -10.18
N TYR A 279 -1.65 -26.53 -10.28
CA TYR A 279 -1.16 -25.69 -11.37
C TYR A 279 0.36 -25.73 -11.48
N VAL A 280 1.06 -25.67 -10.34
CA VAL A 280 2.52 -25.76 -10.29
C VAL A 280 3.00 -27.11 -10.84
N LYS A 281 2.38 -28.22 -10.40
CA LYS A 281 2.76 -29.58 -10.80
C LYS A 281 2.36 -29.96 -12.24
N ALA A 282 1.35 -29.32 -12.81
CA ALA A 282 0.81 -29.69 -14.11
C ALA A 282 1.80 -29.46 -15.26
N TYR A 283 1.98 -30.47 -16.13
CA TYR A 283 2.78 -30.35 -17.36
C TYR A 283 2.10 -29.42 -18.38
N ARG A 284 0.81 -29.64 -18.65
CA ARG A 284 -0.04 -28.71 -19.41
C ARG A 284 -0.76 -27.79 -18.44
N LYS A 285 -0.54 -26.48 -18.57
CA LYS A 285 -1.11 -25.51 -17.63
C LYS A 285 -2.64 -25.41 -17.80
N PRO A 286 -3.42 -25.64 -16.73
CA PRO A 286 -4.87 -25.46 -16.71
C PRO A 286 -5.26 -24.02 -17.05
N MET A 287 -6.47 -23.84 -17.57
CA MET A 287 -6.99 -22.55 -18.08
C MET A 287 -7.30 -21.55 -16.97
N CYS A 288 -7.49 -22.04 -15.74
CA CYS A 288 -7.83 -21.26 -14.57
C CYS A 288 -7.24 -21.88 -13.31
N VAL A 289 -6.99 -21.03 -12.31
CA VAL A 289 -6.44 -21.38 -11.00
C VAL A 289 -7.32 -20.78 -9.91
N SER A 290 -7.73 -21.60 -8.94
CA SER A 290 -8.45 -21.14 -7.75
C SER A 290 -7.46 -20.84 -6.64
N VAL A 291 -7.52 -19.63 -6.08
CA VAL A 291 -6.67 -19.16 -4.97
C VAL A 291 -7.53 -19.07 -3.71
N SER A 292 -7.29 -19.94 -2.74
CA SER A 292 -8.11 -20.02 -1.52
C SER A 292 -7.51 -19.31 -0.32
N GLU A 293 -6.19 -19.21 -0.29
CA GLU A 293 -5.43 -18.68 0.85
C GLU A 293 -5.20 -17.18 0.70
N PRO A 294 -5.02 -16.45 1.82
CA PRO A 294 -4.52 -15.08 1.80
C PRO A 294 -3.25 -15.00 0.95
N PHE A 295 -3.22 -14.01 0.07
CA PHE A 295 -2.15 -13.84 -0.90
C PHE A 295 -1.89 -12.36 -1.08
N PHE A 296 -0.63 -11.95 -0.99
CA PHE A 296 -0.21 -10.56 -0.91
C PHE A 296 0.79 -10.21 -2.02
N PRO A 297 0.97 -8.92 -2.37
CA PRO A 297 1.95 -8.50 -3.37
C PRO A 297 3.38 -8.97 -3.07
N LYS A 298 3.77 -9.13 -1.80
CA LYS A 298 5.09 -9.64 -1.46
C LYS A 298 5.29 -11.10 -1.85
N ASP A 299 4.22 -11.89 -1.80
CA ASP A 299 4.29 -13.34 -2.04
C ASP A 299 4.63 -13.65 -3.49
N ILE A 300 4.49 -12.69 -4.40
CA ILE A 300 4.86 -12.85 -5.80
C ILE A 300 6.28 -12.38 -6.11
N TRP A 301 6.93 -11.61 -5.23
CA TRP A 301 8.22 -10.98 -5.52
C TRP A 301 9.29 -12.00 -5.89
N GLU A 302 9.43 -13.06 -5.09
CA GLU A 302 10.46 -14.09 -5.27
C GLU A 302 9.90 -15.48 -5.59
N LEU A 303 8.58 -15.60 -5.83
CA LEU A 303 7.95 -16.88 -6.11
C LEU A 303 8.40 -17.45 -7.45
N ASP A 304 9.40 -18.34 -7.38
CA ASP A 304 10.04 -18.97 -8.53
C ASP A 304 9.39 -20.29 -8.92
N ASN A 305 8.14 -20.21 -9.36
CA ASN A 305 7.44 -21.33 -9.96
C ASN A 305 6.50 -20.86 -11.09
N SER A 306 5.85 -21.80 -11.77
CA SER A 306 4.96 -21.45 -12.88
C SER A 306 3.75 -20.61 -12.47
N PHE A 307 3.27 -20.74 -11.24
CA PHE A 307 2.19 -19.89 -10.73
C PHE A 307 2.70 -18.47 -10.48
N GLY A 308 3.86 -18.31 -9.84
CA GLY A 308 4.55 -17.02 -9.69
C GLY A 308 4.76 -16.28 -11.02
N ARG A 309 5.16 -17.00 -12.07
CA ARG A 309 5.26 -16.43 -13.44
C ARG A 309 3.91 -15.96 -13.99
N LEU A 310 2.82 -16.69 -13.73
CA LEU A 310 1.47 -16.31 -14.15
C LEU A 310 1.04 -15.03 -13.44
N VAL A 311 1.08 -15.00 -12.11
CA VAL A 311 0.57 -13.86 -11.34
C VAL A 311 1.43 -12.61 -11.52
N ARG A 312 2.75 -12.73 -11.71
CA ARG A 312 3.60 -11.57 -12.07
C ARG A 312 3.32 -11.05 -13.47
N ARG A 313 2.99 -11.92 -14.43
CA ARG A 313 2.49 -11.47 -15.75
C ARG A 313 1.16 -10.75 -15.62
N VAL A 314 0.22 -11.26 -14.82
CA VAL A 314 -1.07 -10.62 -14.58
C VAL A 314 -0.90 -9.24 -13.92
N PHE A 315 -0.04 -9.16 -12.90
CA PHE A 315 0.14 -7.95 -12.09
C PHE A 315 1.06 -6.91 -12.74
N TYR A 316 2.29 -7.30 -13.10
CA TYR A 316 3.33 -6.39 -13.62
C TYR A 316 3.53 -6.46 -15.13
N THR A 317 2.72 -7.23 -15.87
CA THR A 317 2.92 -7.54 -17.31
C THR A 317 4.24 -8.23 -17.66
N ASN A 318 4.98 -8.71 -16.65
CA ASN A 318 6.28 -9.33 -16.81
C ASN A 318 6.34 -10.63 -15.98
N PRO A 319 6.62 -11.79 -16.59
CA PRO A 319 6.67 -13.08 -15.92
C PRO A 319 8.01 -13.39 -15.25
N ASP A 320 8.96 -12.45 -15.18
CA ASP A 320 10.31 -12.64 -14.60
C ASP A 320 10.44 -12.01 -13.21
N ILE A 321 11.24 -12.65 -12.35
CA ILE A 321 11.46 -12.18 -10.99
C ILE A 321 12.26 -10.89 -11.07
N ARG A 322 11.73 -9.81 -10.48
CA ARG A 322 12.41 -8.52 -10.45
C ARG A 322 13.28 -8.46 -9.21
N ARG A 323 14.54 -8.85 -9.34
CA ARG A 323 15.54 -8.62 -8.29
C ARG A 323 16.11 -7.20 -8.44
N PRO A 324 16.30 -6.47 -7.33
CA PRO A 324 17.00 -5.19 -7.40
C PRO A 324 18.43 -5.44 -7.87
N ASN A 325 18.84 -4.73 -8.92
CA ASN A 325 20.20 -4.83 -9.45
C ASN A 325 21.10 -3.81 -8.75
N LYS A 326 22.25 -4.28 -8.27
CA LYS A 326 23.31 -3.39 -7.81
C LYS A 326 23.97 -2.73 -9.02
N SER A 327 24.18 -1.43 -8.94
CA SER A 327 25.04 -0.68 -9.86
C SER A 327 26.09 0.05 -9.06
N TYR A 328 27.35 -0.23 -9.38
CA TYR A 328 28.51 0.37 -8.74
C TYR A 328 29.05 1.58 -9.49
N ASP A 329 28.52 1.88 -10.68
CA ASP A 329 28.89 3.04 -11.49
C ASP A 329 28.43 4.33 -10.83
N GLN A 330 27.30 4.26 -10.12
CA GLN A 330 26.77 5.34 -9.32
C GLN A 330 26.28 4.77 -7.99
N LEU A 331 27.06 5.01 -6.94
CA LEU A 331 26.65 4.70 -5.57
C LEU A 331 25.67 5.75 -5.05
N ILE A 332 24.85 5.35 -4.08
CA ILE A 332 24.07 6.27 -3.26
C ILE A 332 25.03 7.31 -2.65
N PRO A 333 24.75 8.62 -2.77
CA PRO A 333 25.55 9.67 -2.15
C PRO A 333 25.81 9.41 -0.66
N ASN A 334 27.01 9.67 -0.17
CA ASN A 334 27.36 9.47 1.24
C ASN A 334 27.00 10.70 2.09
N ILE A 335 25.79 11.22 1.91
CA ILE A 335 25.31 12.40 2.62
C ILE A 335 24.06 12.04 3.42
N ALA A 336 23.95 12.58 4.62
CA ALA A 336 22.82 12.36 5.50
C ALA A 336 21.90 13.58 5.54
N HIS A 337 20.61 13.31 5.70
CA HIS A 337 19.55 14.29 5.82
C HIS A 337 18.71 14.00 7.07
N ILE A 338 18.57 15.00 7.93
CA ILE A 338 17.75 14.98 9.14
C ILE A 338 16.76 16.13 9.06
N VAL A 339 15.53 15.94 9.51
CA VAL A 339 14.53 17.02 9.63
C VAL A 339 14.42 17.46 11.08
N TRP A 340 14.46 18.78 11.31
CA TRP A 340 14.28 19.40 12.61
C TRP A 340 13.42 20.65 12.48
N LEU A 341 12.16 20.59 12.95
CA LEU A 341 11.17 21.67 12.80
C LEU A 341 10.79 22.26 14.16
N GLY A 342 10.52 23.56 14.21
CA GLY A 342 10.09 24.30 15.40
C GLY A 342 11.24 24.72 16.33
N GLY A 343 12.48 24.35 16.02
CA GLY A 343 13.64 24.62 16.87
C GLY A 343 13.59 23.83 18.19
N GLY A 344 14.21 24.37 19.24
CA GLY A 344 14.24 23.75 20.56
C GLY A 344 15.55 23.05 20.89
N LYS A 345 15.62 22.45 22.08
CA LYS A 345 16.85 21.90 22.64
C LYS A 345 17.18 20.55 21.97
N MET A 346 18.38 20.44 21.39
CA MET A 346 18.93 19.15 20.96
C MET A 346 19.12 18.27 22.21
N ASP A 347 18.44 17.13 22.24
CA ASP A 347 18.61 16.14 23.29
C ASP A 347 19.84 15.26 23.03
N PHE A 348 20.10 14.33 23.97
CA PHE A 348 21.25 13.45 23.87
C PHE A 348 21.12 12.44 22.73
N LEU A 349 19.90 11.99 22.42
CA LEU A 349 19.68 10.96 21.41
C LEU A 349 19.88 11.54 20.01
N PHE A 350 19.37 12.74 19.74
CA PHE A 350 19.65 13.48 18.51
C PHE A 350 21.14 13.80 18.37
N TYR A 351 21.79 14.21 19.46
CA TYR A 351 23.24 14.39 19.45
C TYR A 351 23.99 13.10 19.08
N LEU A 352 23.60 11.97 19.69
CA LEU A 352 24.19 10.67 19.41
C LEU A 352 23.92 10.20 17.97
N CYS A 353 22.73 10.49 17.43
CA CYS A 353 22.39 10.25 16.02
C CYS A 353 23.40 10.94 15.09
N VAL A 354 23.60 12.25 15.27
CA VAL A 354 24.55 13.04 14.47
C VAL A 354 25.99 12.53 14.64
N LEU A 355 26.41 12.22 15.87
CA LEU A 355 27.72 11.63 16.11
C LEU A 355 27.89 10.29 15.38
N SER A 356 26.88 9.42 15.43
CA SER A 356 26.93 8.12 14.78
C SER A 356 27.02 8.26 13.25
N LEU A 357 26.35 9.23 12.65
CA LEU A 357 26.50 9.53 11.23
C LEU A 357 27.93 9.97 10.89
N VAL A 358 28.50 10.87 11.69
CA VAL A 358 29.83 11.45 11.45
C VAL A 358 30.95 10.43 11.65
N TYR A 359 30.88 9.63 12.72
CA TYR A 359 32.00 8.81 13.19
C TYR A 359 31.81 7.30 13.00
N VAL A 360 30.57 6.81 12.80
CA VAL A 360 30.31 5.37 12.61
C VAL A 360 29.86 5.08 11.19
N ALA A 361 28.83 5.78 10.69
CA ALA A 361 28.44 5.69 9.28
C ALA A 361 29.45 6.35 8.34
N GLU A 362 30.29 7.23 8.90
CA GLU A 362 31.34 8.00 8.21
C GLU A 362 30.81 8.75 6.97
N VAL A 363 29.66 9.42 7.12
CA VAL A 363 29.10 10.22 6.03
C VAL A 363 30.01 11.41 5.71
N ASP A 364 29.96 11.87 4.47
CA ASP A 364 30.74 13.02 3.99
C ASP A 364 30.16 14.33 4.56
N LYS A 365 28.83 14.38 4.68
CA LYS A 365 28.10 15.54 5.19
C LYS A 365 26.80 15.13 5.87
N VAL A 366 26.44 15.83 6.95
CA VAL A 366 25.14 15.77 7.61
C VAL A 366 24.43 17.11 7.39
N TYR A 367 23.28 17.07 6.73
CA TYR A 367 22.40 18.20 6.54
C TYR A 367 21.21 18.11 7.49
N ILE A 368 21.10 19.06 8.40
CA ILE A 368 19.93 19.22 9.26
C ILE A 368 19.04 20.27 8.59
N HIS A 369 17.86 19.86 8.13
CA HIS A 369 16.89 20.70 7.43
C HIS A 369 15.82 21.17 8.41
N GLY A 370 15.55 22.47 8.45
CA GLY A 370 14.62 23.02 9.43
C GLY A 370 14.30 24.49 9.25
N ASP A 371 13.24 24.94 9.94
CA ASP A 371 12.83 26.34 10.02
C ASP A 371 13.52 27.08 11.18
N ALA A 372 14.23 26.37 12.06
CA ALA A 372 15.03 26.94 13.13
C ALA A 372 16.21 26.03 13.53
N PRO A 373 17.34 26.59 14.00
CA PRO A 373 18.45 25.79 14.52
C PRO A 373 18.04 25.03 15.79
N PRO A 374 18.63 23.84 16.05
CA PRO A 374 18.65 23.27 17.40
C PRO A 374 19.37 24.19 18.38
N ALA A 375 19.13 23.98 19.67
CA ALA A 375 19.74 24.77 20.75
C ALA A 375 20.31 23.89 21.87
N GLY A 376 21.10 24.51 22.75
CA GLY A 376 21.60 23.90 23.97
C GLY A 376 22.95 23.20 23.84
N PRO A 377 23.44 22.59 24.94
CA PRO A 377 24.84 22.22 25.09
C PRO A 377 25.32 21.16 24.10
N TYR A 378 24.44 20.28 23.64
CA TYR A 378 24.79 19.28 22.64
C TYR A 378 24.92 19.86 21.24
N TRP A 379 24.02 20.79 20.88
CA TRP A 379 24.14 21.53 19.63
C TRP A 379 25.42 22.36 19.60
N ASP A 380 25.74 23.06 20.70
CA ASP A 380 26.96 23.87 20.81
C ASP A 380 28.24 23.06 20.59
N ARG A 381 28.24 21.77 20.94
CA ARG A 381 29.38 20.86 20.73
C ARG A 381 29.55 20.41 19.28
N ILE A 382 28.47 20.32 18.51
CA ILE A 382 28.50 19.72 17.16
C ILE A 382 28.34 20.73 16.03
N LYS A 383 27.77 21.91 16.29
CA LYS A 383 27.50 22.93 15.26
C LYS A 383 28.75 23.44 14.53
N SER A 384 29.93 23.33 15.14
CA SER A 384 31.22 23.71 14.55
C SER A 384 31.92 22.57 13.82
N ASN A 385 31.35 21.36 13.80
CA ASN A 385 31.91 20.24 13.05
C ASN A 385 31.76 20.50 11.54
N GLU A 386 32.85 20.40 10.79
CA GLU A 386 32.88 20.71 9.35
C GLU A 386 31.93 19.84 8.52
N LYS A 387 31.58 18.65 9.00
CA LYS A 387 30.64 17.75 8.32
C LYS A 387 29.18 18.09 8.58
N VAL A 388 28.86 18.91 9.57
CA VAL A 388 27.49 19.25 9.94
C VAL A 388 27.10 20.60 9.35
N SER A 389 25.90 20.69 8.75
CA SER A 389 25.39 21.92 8.19
C SER A 389 23.89 22.05 8.39
N LEU A 390 23.47 23.24 8.80
CA LEU A 390 22.06 23.60 8.93
C LEU A 390 21.58 24.20 7.62
N ILE A 391 20.52 23.63 7.06
CA ILE A 391 19.85 24.10 5.85
C ILE A 391 18.50 24.66 6.26
N TYR A 392 18.33 25.97 6.09
CA TYR A 392 17.07 26.63 6.41
C TYR A 392 16.02 26.27 5.36
N ARG A 393 14.84 25.83 5.82
CA ARG A 393 13.66 25.51 5.02
C ARG A 393 12.40 25.91 5.77
N ASP A 394 11.52 26.64 5.10
CA ASP A 394 10.21 26.98 5.65
C ASP A 394 9.32 25.73 5.72
N SER A 395 8.68 25.51 6.87
CA SER A 395 7.69 24.42 7.01
C SER A 395 6.46 24.72 6.14
N PRO A 396 6.08 23.83 5.20
CA PRO A 396 4.92 24.07 4.36
C PRO A 396 3.63 23.90 5.16
N GLY A 397 2.83 24.97 5.27
CA GLY A 397 1.48 24.88 5.86
C GLY A 397 0.46 24.18 4.97
N MET A 398 0.79 23.95 3.68
CA MET A 398 -0.06 23.31 2.68
C MET A 398 0.78 22.37 1.82
N ILE A 399 0.30 21.15 1.61
CA ILE A 399 0.89 20.14 0.73
C ILE A 399 -0.24 19.57 -0.14
N TYR A 400 -0.11 19.64 -1.47
CA TYR A 400 -1.16 19.25 -2.45
C TYR A 400 -2.56 19.83 -2.17
N GLY A 401 -2.62 21.12 -1.83
CA GLY A 401 -3.90 21.78 -1.49
C GLY A 401 -4.50 21.31 -0.17
N THR A 402 -3.80 20.47 0.60
CA THR A 402 -4.21 19.98 1.91
C THR A 402 -3.39 20.67 2.98
N LYS A 403 -4.08 21.20 4.00
CA LYS A 403 -3.42 21.81 5.16
C LYS A 403 -2.71 20.72 5.97
N VAL A 404 -1.44 20.94 6.29
CA VAL A 404 -0.63 19.99 7.08
C VAL A 404 -0.26 20.66 8.40
N ASP A 405 -1.01 20.30 9.44
CA ASP A 405 -0.84 20.87 10.79
C ASP A 405 0.03 19.98 11.71
N ILE A 406 0.37 18.76 11.26
CA ILE A 406 1.11 17.78 12.04
C ILE A 406 2.54 17.69 11.51
N ILE A 407 3.52 17.97 12.38
CA ILE A 407 4.96 18.03 12.03
C ILE A 407 5.45 16.72 11.41
N SER A 408 5.02 15.56 11.91
CA SER A 408 5.42 14.26 11.36
C SER A 408 4.98 14.06 9.91
N HIS A 409 3.83 14.61 9.50
CA HIS A 409 3.41 14.55 8.10
C HIS A 409 4.26 15.43 7.20
N VAL A 410 4.76 16.57 7.71
CA VAL A 410 5.72 17.41 6.98
C VAL A 410 7.04 16.64 6.76
N THR A 411 7.53 15.94 7.79
CA THR A 411 8.77 15.15 7.69
C THR A 411 8.64 13.98 6.70
N ASP A 412 7.47 13.34 6.63
CA ASP A 412 7.16 12.29 5.64
C ASP A 412 7.25 12.77 4.19
N VAL A 413 6.88 14.03 3.93
CA VAL A 413 7.00 14.62 2.60
C VAL A 413 8.45 15.01 2.30
N TRP A 414 9.14 15.59 3.28
CA TRP A 414 10.52 16.05 3.13
C TRP A 414 11.49 14.89 2.90
N ARG A 415 11.33 13.75 3.58
CA ARG A 415 12.19 12.57 3.33
C ARG A 415 12.13 12.12 1.87
N VAL A 416 10.96 12.17 1.24
CA VAL A 416 10.80 11.83 -0.18
C VAL A 416 11.44 12.90 -1.07
N ASP A 417 11.25 14.19 -0.75
CA ASP A 417 11.91 15.30 -1.47
C ASP A 417 13.44 15.14 -1.48
N PHE A 418 14.03 14.77 -0.34
CA PHE A 418 15.48 14.63 -0.22
C PHE A 418 15.99 13.49 -1.08
N MET A 419 15.35 12.33 -1.01
CA MET A 419 15.72 11.17 -1.83
C MET A 419 15.65 11.51 -3.33
N VAL A 420 14.64 12.27 -3.75
CA VAL A 420 14.46 12.63 -5.17
C VAL A 420 15.47 13.68 -5.63
N ARG A 421 15.68 14.75 -4.84
CA ARG A 421 16.57 15.86 -5.22
C ARG A 421 18.05 15.54 -5.04
N TYR A 422 18.40 14.91 -3.93
CA TYR A 422 19.77 14.75 -3.46
C TYR A 422 20.19 13.28 -3.42
N GLY A 423 19.25 12.37 -3.15
CA GLY A 423 19.58 11.00 -2.75
C GLY A 423 20.15 11.00 -1.33
N GLY A 424 21.02 10.04 -1.04
CA GLY A 424 21.70 9.95 0.24
C GLY A 424 20.96 9.11 1.26
N ILE A 425 21.06 9.48 2.53
CA ILE A 425 20.57 8.75 3.69
C ILE A 425 19.62 9.69 4.45
N TYR A 426 18.34 9.41 4.47
CA TYR A 426 17.42 10.03 5.41
C TYR A 426 17.42 9.25 6.72
N VAL A 427 17.43 9.96 7.85
CA VAL A 427 17.33 9.35 9.19
C VAL A 427 16.48 10.20 10.12
N ASP A 428 15.69 9.54 10.97
CA ASP A 428 15.04 10.18 12.11
C ASP A 428 16.06 10.51 13.21
N THR A 429 15.73 11.50 14.05
CA THR A 429 16.63 12.03 15.09
C THR A 429 16.97 11.03 16.18
N ASP A 430 16.23 9.93 16.28
CA ASP A 430 16.39 8.85 17.27
C ASP A 430 17.13 7.62 16.73
N THR A 431 17.73 7.72 15.54
CA THR A 431 18.48 6.62 14.92
C THR A 431 19.97 6.65 15.26
N VAL A 432 20.55 5.50 15.64
CA VAL A 432 21.99 5.36 15.89
C VAL A 432 22.61 4.32 14.95
N PHE A 433 23.62 4.72 14.18
CA PHE A 433 24.37 3.82 13.32
C PHE A 433 25.38 3.03 14.14
N VAL A 434 25.35 1.70 13.99
CA VAL A 434 26.23 0.76 14.70
C VAL A 434 27.35 0.20 13.82
N LYS A 435 27.32 0.50 12.52
CA LYS A 435 28.33 0.08 11.55
C LYS A 435 28.41 1.07 10.38
N PRO A 436 29.55 1.14 9.68
CA PRO A 436 29.68 1.89 8.44
C PRO A 436 28.66 1.45 7.38
N LEU A 437 28.28 2.38 6.50
CA LEU A 437 27.46 2.06 5.34
C LEU A 437 28.30 1.39 4.26
N ASP A 438 28.14 0.07 4.14
CA ASP A 438 28.84 -0.72 3.15
C ASP A 438 28.53 -0.23 1.72
N ARG A 439 29.58 -0.20 0.89
CA ARG A 439 29.51 -0.01 -0.56
C ARG A 439 28.45 -0.91 -1.21
N GLU A 440 28.24 -2.11 -0.68
CA GLU A 440 27.25 -3.06 -1.16
C GLU A 440 25.79 -2.59 -1.01
N ILE A 441 25.47 -1.93 0.11
CA ILE A 441 24.13 -1.36 0.34
C ILE A 441 23.94 -0.14 -0.56
N ARG A 442 24.99 0.67 -0.70
CA ARG A 442 24.98 1.88 -1.52
C ARG A 442 24.96 1.62 -3.03
N ALA A 443 25.06 0.37 -3.48
CA ALA A 443 24.98 0.02 -4.90
C ALA A 443 23.53 -0.13 -5.40
N TYR A 444 22.56 -0.30 -4.50
CA TYR A 444 21.14 -0.37 -4.87
C TYR A 444 20.57 1.00 -5.21
N ASP A 445 19.50 1.04 -6.02
CA ASP A 445 18.81 2.29 -6.35
C ASP A 445 18.11 2.92 -5.14
N ALA A 446 17.51 2.09 -4.29
CA ALA A 446 16.93 2.46 -3.00
C ALA A 446 16.96 1.28 -2.04
N VAL A 447 17.04 1.56 -0.74
CA VAL A 447 17.04 0.61 0.38
C VAL A 447 16.17 1.20 1.49
N GLY A 448 15.23 0.40 1.98
CA GLY A 448 14.38 0.72 3.13
C GLY A 448 14.38 -0.44 4.12
N SER A 449 14.03 -0.15 5.37
CA SER A 449 13.87 -1.15 6.43
C SER A 449 12.43 -1.62 6.54
N TYR A 450 12.23 -2.88 6.92
CA TYR A 450 10.97 -3.31 7.50
C TYR A 450 10.85 -2.77 8.92
N ASP A 451 9.63 -2.50 9.35
CA ASP A 451 9.36 -2.26 10.75
C ASP A 451 9.65 -3.52 11.58
N TRP A 452 10.11 -3.35 12.82
CA TRP A 452 10.48 -4.46 13.70
C TRP A 452 9.25 -5.16 14.28
N THR A 453 8.09 -4.52 14.21
CA THR A 453 6.83 -5.00 14.76
C THR A 453 5.78 -5.18 13.69
N TYR A 454 5.06 -6.29 13.82
CA TYR A 454 3.87 -6.57 13.04
C TYR A 454 2.69 -5.79 13.62
N TRP A 455 2.66 -4.48 13.37
CA TRP A 455 1.64 -3.59 13.93
C TRP A 455 0.23 -3.89 13.42
N ASN A 456 0.12 -4.39 12.18
CA ASN A 456 -1.13 -4.32 11.42
C ASN A 456 -1.55 -5.69 10.84
N PRO A 457 -1.89 -6.69 11.67
CA PRO A 457 -2.54 -7.90 11.18
C PRO A 457 -3.79 -7.55 10.36
N PRO A 458 -4.04 -8.22 9.21
CA PRO A 458 -3.30 -9.35 8.64
C PRO A 458 -2.27 -8.95 7.55
N PHE A 459 -1.83 -7.69 7.51
CA PHE A 459 -0.96 -7.18 6.44
C PHE A 459 0.49 -7.54 6.67
N PRO A 460 1.13 -8.25 5.73
CA PRO A 460 2.31 -9.05 6.03
C PRO A 460 3.56 -8.28 6.47
N ASP A 461 3.81 -7.08 5.92
CA ASP A 461 5.00 -6.27 6.19
C ASP A 461 4.68 -4.77 6.12
N THR A 462 5.33 -3.96 6.96
CA THR A 462 5.30 -2.50 6.91
C THR A 462 6.70 -1.99 6.66
N ILE A 463 6.88 -1.09 5.69
CA ILE A 463 8.17 -0.44 5.44
C ILE A 463 8.29 0.73 6.42
N ASN A 464 9.34 0.73 7.23
CA ASN A 464 9.67 1.82 8.12
C ASN A 464 10.58 2.80 7.39
N PHE A 465 10.11 4.04 7.25
CA PHE A 465 10.81 5.13 6.56
C PHE A 465 11.67 6.00 7.50
N GLY A 466 11.83 5.62 8.77
CA GLY A 466 12.71 6.29 9.72
C GLY A 466 14.19 6.19 9.34
N VAL A 467 14.55 5.20 8.51
CA VAL A 467 15.80 5.18 7.75
C VAL A 467 15.51 4.80 6.30
N ALA A 468 15.89 5.67 5.37
CA ALA A 468 15.76 5.40 3.94
C ALA A 468 17.03 5.84 3.23
N ILE A 469 17.54 4.99 2.33
CA ILE A 469 18.79 5.25 1.62
C ILE A 469 18.51 5.13 0.12
N GLY A 470 18.87 6.11 -0.69
CA GLY A 470 18.53 6.10 -2.11
C GLY A 470 19.50 6.89 -2.99
N LYS A 471 19.61 6.49 -4.26
CA LYS A 471 20.26 7.31 -5.27
C LYS A 471 19.42 8.55 -5.52
N ARG A 472 20.03 9.60 -6.07
CA ARG A 472 19.28 10.76 -6.55
C ARG A 472 18.27 10.30 -7.60
N ASN A 473 17.01 10.75 -7.45
CA ASN A 473 15.90 10.39 -8.31
C ASN A 473 15.75 8.87 -8.48
N PRO A 474 15.56 8.11 -7.39
CA PRO A 474 15.52 6.65 -7.48
C PRO A 474 14.25 6.25 -8.23
N SER A 475 14.35 5.29 -9.14
CA SER A 475 13.25 4.87 -10.02
C SER A 475 11.98 4.45 -9.28
N LEU A 476 12.11 4.08 -7.99
CA LEU A 476 11.01 3.75 -7.09
C LEU A 476 10.16 4.99 -6.76
N LEU A 477 10.80 6.07 -6.30
CA LEU A 477 10.09 7.30 -5.88
C LEU A 477 9.74 8.20 -7.08
N ALA A 478 10.52 8.13 -8.16
CA ALA A 478 10.26 8.86 -9.39
C ALA A 478 8.95 8.45 -10.10
N ARG A 479 8.38 7.29 -9.76
CA ARG A 479 7.15 6.76 -10.39
C ARG A 479 5.88 7.05 -9.61
N VAL A 480 5.99 7.63 -8.43
CA VAL A 480 4.84 8.08 -7.65
C VAL A 480 4.36 9.41 -8.29
N PRO A 481 3.18 9.45 -8.92
CA PRO A 481 2.70 10.63 -9.64
C PRO A 481 2.70 11.91 -8.78
N GLU A 482 2.37 11.75 -7.51
CA GLU A 482 2.41 12.80 -6.48
C GLU A 482 3.84 13.34 -6.36
N VAL A 483 4.86 12.49 -6.32
CA VAL A 483 6.27 12.91 -6.28
C VAL A 483 6.66 13.75 -7.50
N HIS A 484 6.09 13.47 -8.67
CA HIS A 484 6.29 14.31 -9.85
C HIS A 484 5.63 15.69 -9.74
N GLU A 485 4.50 15.81 -9.05
CA GLU A 485 3.90 17.11 -8.70
C GLU A 485 4.70 17.84 -7.61
N MET A 486 5.28 17.13 -6.64
CA MET A 486 6.23 17.67 -5.65
C MET A 486 7.46 18.31 -6.31
N VAL A 487 8.00 17.66 -7.34
CA VAL A 487 9.18 18.14 -8.08
C VAL A 487 8.84 19.25 -9.08
N ARG A 488 7.66 19.21 -9.71
CA ARG A 488 7.22 20.24 -10.70
C ARG A 488 6.58 21.46 -10.06
N GLY A 489 5.93 21.30 -8.90
CA GLY A 489 5.34 22.38 -8.10
C GLY A 489 6.38 23.19 -7.34
N GLN A 490 7.56 23.44 -7.93
CA GLN A 490 8.60 24.32 -7.39
C GLN A 490 8.09 25.77 -7.31
N GLY A 491 7.29 26.01 -6.28
CA GLY A 491 6.99 27.30 -5.69
C GLY A 491 6.99 27.25 -4.16
N LEU A 492 7.27 26.08 -3.54
CA LEU A 492 7.03 25.86 -2.10
C LEU A 492 8.25 25.87 -1.18
N VAL A 493 9.50 25.86 -1.67
CA VAL A 493 10.66 25.84 -0.76
C VAL A 493 11.80 26.72 -1.28
N VAL A 494 12.02 27.85 -0.61
CA VAL A 494 13.19 28.71 -0.83
C VAL A 494 14.30 28.24 0.09
N GLU A 495 15.24 27.47 -0.44
CA GLU A 495 16.45 27.12 0.30
C GLU A 495 17.35 28.36 0.41
N ARG A 496 17.74 28.72 1.63
CA ARG A 496 18.68 29.82 1.88
C ARG A 496 19.81 29.33 2.78
N PRO A 497 21.06 29.78 2.56
CA PRO A 497 22.10 29.63 3.56
C PRO A 497 21.64 30.24 4.88
N SER A 498 21.98 29.61 6.00
CA SER A 498 21.64 30.14 7.32
C SER A 498 22.13 31.58 7.47
N PRO A 499 21.31 32.52 7.97
CA PRO A 499 21.78 33.86 8.29
C PRO A 499 22.87 33.78 9.35
N ALA A 500 23.96 34.51 9.15
CA ALA A 500 25.02 34.63 10.14
C ALA A 500 24.42 35.17 11.46
N VAL A 501 24.70 34.49 12.57
CA VAL A 501 24.31 34.95 13.91
C VAL A 501 24.97 36.33 14.15
N PRO A 502 24.22 37.36 14.58
CA PRO A 502 24.79 38.68 14.82
C PRO A 502 25.79 38.61 15.98
N ASP A 503 26.98 39.15 15.73
CA ASP A 503 28.08 39.29 16.69
C ASP A 503 27.61 40.12 17.89
N GLN A 504 27.55 39.51 19.08
CA GLN A 504 27.21 40.24 20.30
C GLN A 504 28.42 41.11 20.68
N GLY A 505 28.21 42.42 20.65
CA GLY A 505 29.23 43.45 20.75
C GLY A 505 30.18 43.32 21.95
N THR A 506 31.45 43.56 21.66
CA THR A 506 32.51 43.88 22.61
C THR A 506 32.17 45.11 23.46
N PRO A 507 32.33 45.08 24.79
CA PRO A 507 32.56 46.26 25.59
C PRO A 507 34.07 46.57 25.64
N SER A 508 34.40 47.80 25.30
CA SER A 508 35.71 48.42 25.44
C SER A 508 36.10 48.69 26.91
N GLY A 509 37.36 48.42 27.28
CA GLY A 509 38.13 49.32 28.15
C GLY A 509 38.85 48.73 29.38
N ALA A 510 40.18 48.55 29.24
CA ALA A 510 41.28 48.73 30.22
C ALA A 510 41.29 47.96 31.57
N GLY A 511 42.36 47.31 32.02
CA GLY A 511 43.73 47.14 31.53
C GLY A 511 44.64 46.37 32.52
N ARG A 512 45.91 46.22 32.11
CA ARG A 512 47.14 45.78 32.84
C ARG A 512 47.37 44.30 33.17
N ASP A 513 48.42 43.79 32.51
CA ASP A 513 49.53 42.94 32.97
C ASP A 513 49.27 41.85 34.02
N GLN A 514 49.39 40.59 33.59
CA GLN A 514 50.49 39.66 33.96
C GLN A 514 50.20 38.27 33.38
N SER A 515 51.11 37.75 32.57
CA SER A 515 51.24 36.30 32.29
C SER A 515 51.95 35.63 33.48
N PRO A 516 51.60 34.38 33.85
CA PRO A 516 52.37 33.21 33.36
C PRO A 516 51.50 31.91 33.27
N PRO A 517 52.05 30.68 33.19
CA PRO A 517 52.28 29.94 31.95
C PRO A 517 51.44 28.64 31.84
N ALA A 518 51.69 27.93 30.73
CA ALA A 518 51.14 26.66 30.27
C ALA A 518 50.86 25.59 31.36
N GLY A 519 49.75 24.87 31.17
CA GLY A 519 49.42 23.61 31.83
C GLY A 519 48.63 22.70 30.90
N ASP A 520 49.24 21.56 30.56
CA ASP A 520 48.64 20.39 29.92
C ASP A 520 47.31 19.97 30.55
N LEU A 521 46.39 19.44 29.73
CA LEU A 521 45.55 18.29 30.10
C LEU A 521 44.79 17.71 28.88
N LEU A 522 45.03 16.41 28.67
CA LEU A 522 44.22 15.40 27.95
C LEU A 522 44.40 15.26 26.41
N ARG A 523 45.56 14.72 26.02
CA ARG A 523 45.60 13.62 25.03
C ARG A 523 45.38 12.31 25.78
N GLY A 524 44.26 11.63 25.54
CA GLY A 524 44.04 10.25 25.96
C GLY A 524 44.18 9.33 24.76
N GLU A 525 45.35 8.72 24.58
CA GLU A 525 45.55 7.60 23.67
C GLU A 525 44.90 6.33 24.25
N VAL A 526 44.11 5.64 23.43
CA VAL A 526 43.52 4.35 23.78
C VAL A 526 44.62 3.27 23.68
N SER A 527 44.81 2.51 24.75
CA SER A 527 45.82 1.45 24.85
C SER A 527 45.62 0.34 23.80
N PRO A 528 46.66 -0.04 23.01
CA PRO A 528 46.60 -1.12 22.02
C PRO A 528 46.23 -2.50 22.61
N HIS A 529 46.35 -2.67 23.93
CA HIS A 529 46.02 -3.91 24.61
C HIS A 529 44.50 -4.17 24.67
N LEU A 530 43.67 -3.12 24.73
CA LEU A 530 42.21 -3.26 24.82
C LEU A 530 41.59 -3.62 23.46
N VAL A 531 42.22 -3.20 22.36
CA VAL A 531 41.83 -3.53 20.98
C VAL A 531 42.14 -5.00 20.66
N ALA A 532 43.26 -5.53 21.17
CA ALA A 532 43.65 -6.92 20.98
C ALA A 532 42.79 -7.93 21.78
N GLU A 533 42.23 -7.51 22.91
CA GLU A 533 41.33 -8.34 23.75
C GLU A 533 39.94 -8.52 23.10
N LEU A 534 39.45 -7.49 22.40
CA LEU A 534 38.16 -7.53 21.69
C LEU A 534 38.22 -8.37 20.40
N SER A 535 39.33 -8.35 19.66
CA SER A 535 39.50 -9.17 18.44
C SER A 535 39.72 -10.68 18.71
N ARG A 536 39.95 -11.11 19.96
CA ARG A 536 40.08 -12.54 20.30
C ARG A 536 38.78 -13.24 20.65
N ARG A 537 37.68 -12.49 20.90
CA ARG A 537 36.36 -13.08 21.20
C ARG A 537 35.49 -13.37 19.96
N GLU A 538 35.91 -12.96 18.76
CA GLU A 538 35.18 -13.19 17.50
C GLU A 538 35.51 -14.52 16.79
N ARG A 539 35.91 -15.57 17.54
CA ARG A 539 36.03 -16.93 16.99
C ARG A 539 35.26 -17.94 17.85
N ALA A 540 33.94 -17.84 17.80
CA ALA A 540 33.02 -18.94 18.12
C ALA A 540 31.84 -18.88 17.14
N PRO A 541 31.46 -20.00 16.49
CA PRO A 541 30.43 -19.99 15.46
C PRO A 541 29.02 -19.81 16.04
N TYR A 542 28.23 -19.04 15.29
CA TYR A 542 26.80 -18.79 15.37
C TYR A 542 25.94 -20.04 15.69
N GLU A 543 25.15 -20.00 16.76
CA GLU A 543 23.92 -20.80 16.92
C GLU A 543 22.73 -19.85 16.88
N PHE A 544 22.09 -19.72 15.71
CA PHE A 544 20.87 -18.94 15.50
C PHE A 544 19.76 -19.81 14.89
N GLU A 545 19.62 -21.05 15.38
CA GLU A 545 18.68 -22.05 14.82
C GLU A 545 17.75 -22.71 15.87
N GLN A 546 17.58 -22.11 17.06
CA GLN A 546 16.73 -22.71 18.12
C GLN A 546 15.64 -21.81 18.73
N HIS A 547 15.29 -20.67 18.13
CA HIS A 547 14.18 -19.83 18.63
C HIS A 547 12.95 -19.73 17.72
N GLN A 548 12.85 -20.61 16.72
CA GLN A 548 11.67 -20.70 15.84
C GLN A 548 10.85 -21.99 16.02
N ARG A 549 11.00 -22.71 17.14
CA ARG A 549 10.22 -23.93 17.48
C ARG A 549 9.57 -23.90 18.88
N LEU A 550 9.20 -22.73 19.37
CA LEU A 550 8.47 -22.60 20.64
C LEU A 550 7.23 -21.68 20.55
N VAL A 551 6.74 -21.42 19.33
CA VAL A 551 5.45 -20.75 19.07
C VAL A 551 4.65 -21.49 17.98
N GLU A 552 4.80 -22.81 17.93
CA GLU A 552 3.79 -23.77 17.42
C GLU A 552 3.32 -24.59 18.61
#